data_AF-A0A951CDE4-F1
#
_entry.id   AF-A0A951CDE4-F1
#
_cell.length_a   1.000
_cell.length_b   1.000
_cell.length_c   1.000
_cell.angle_alpha   90.00
_cell.angle_beta   90.00
_cell.angle_gamma   90.00
#
_symmetry.space_group_name_H-M   'P 1'
#
loop_
_entity.id
_entity.type
_entity.pdbx_description
1 polymer ?
#
loop_
_entity_poly.entity_id
_entity_poly.type
_entity_poly.pdbx_seq_one_letter_code
_entity_poly.pdbx_strand_id
1 'polypeptide(L)'
;GRQVALEAETEFKDLFPDCAPGTMPPFGSLYGLPTYIDRALSKEDFIVFEAGTHTDAIKLRYSDYERVASPFIEDFAIKLQGVRKV
;
A
#
# COMPACT_ATOMS: atom_id res chain seq x y z
N GLY A 1 -13.48 -16.86 4.90
CA GLY A 1 -12.92 -15.81 4.02
C GLY A 1 -13.09 -16.20 2.57
N ARG A 2 -13.00 -15.25 1.65
CA ARG A 2 -12.94 -15.52 0.20
C ARG A 2 -11.50 -15.86 -0.18
N GLN A 3 -11.30 -16.82 -1.08
CA GLN A 3 -9.97 -17.05 -1.67
C GLN A 3 -9.54 -15.85 -2.50
N VAL A 4 -8.29 -15.45 -2.34
CA VAL A 4 -7.64 -14.37 -3.10
C VAL A 4 -6.28 -14.87 -3.57
N ALA A 5 -5.80 -14.34 -4.68
CA ALA A 5 -4.47 -14.61 -5.24
C ALA A 5 -3.86 -13.28 -5.71
N LEU A 6 -2.55 -13.27 -5.92
CA LEU A 6 -1.88 -12.14 -6.57
C LEU A 6 -2.10 -12.25 -8.07
N GLU A 7 -2.52 -11.14 -8.69
CA GLU A 7 -2.58 -10.98 -10.14
C GLU A 7 -1.20 -10.55 -10.67
N ALA A 8 -0.91 -10.82 -11.93
CA ALA A 8 0.31 -10.36 -12.57
C ALA A 8 0.25 -8.84 -12.81
N GLU A 9 1.39 -8.14 -12.74
CA GLU A 9 1.45 -6.67 -12.97
C GLU A 9 0.81 -6.25 -14.30
N THR A 10 0.96 -7.07 -15.34
CA THR A 10 0.38 -6.82 -16.66
C THR A 10 -1.15 -6.82 -16.68
N GLU A 11 -1.79 -7.49 -15.71
CA GLU A 11 -3.24 -7.69 -15.66
C GLU A 11 -3.97 -6.54 -14.98
N PHE A 12 -3.31 -5.83 -14.05
CA PHE A 12 -3.93 -4.75 -13.29
C PHE A 12 -3.33 -3.36 -13.53
N LYS A 13 -2.22 -3.23 -14.27
CA LYS A 13 -1.58 -1.93 -14.54
C LYS A 13 -2.54 -0.86 -15.08
N ASP A 14 -3.54 -1.26 -15.85
CA ASP A 14 -4.49 -0.33 -16.49
C ASP A 14 -5.46 0.30 -15.47
N LEU A 15 -5.53 -0.24 -14.26
CA LEU A 15 -6.22 0.39 -13.13
C LEU A 15 -5.48 1.63 -12.62
N PHE A 16 -4.17 1.76 -12.91
CA PHE A 16 -3.29 2.81 -12.44
C PHE A 16 -2.62 3.54 -13.61
N PRO A 17 -3.39 4.22 -14.47
CA PRO A 17 -2.90 4.77 -15.74
C PRO A 17 -1.86 5.89 -15.59
N ASP A 18 -1.75 6.46 -14.39
CA ASP A 18 -0.85 7.56 -14.03
C ASP A 18 0.41 7.09 -13.26
N CYS A 19 0.56 5.79 -13.00
CA CYS A 19 1.67 5.23 -12.25
C CYS A 19 2.57 4.35 -13.14
N ALA A 20 3.88 4.42 -12.92
CA ALA A 20 4.76 3.36 -13.37
C ALA A 20 4.42 2.04 -12.64
N PRO A 21 4.57 0.86 -13.28
CA PRO A 21 4.35 -0.41 -12.60
C PRO A 21 5.20 -0.53 -11.33
N GLY A 22 4.56 -0.96 -10.23
CA GLY A 22 5.20 -1.09 -8.93
C GLY A 22 5.34 0.21 -8.14
N THR A 23 4.88 1.36 -8.66
CA THR A 23 4.97 2.67 -7.98
C THR A 23 3.61 3.23 -7.58
N MET A 24 2.56 2.41 -7.66
CA MET A 24 1.20 2.80 -7.28
C MET A 24 1.13 3.17 -5.80
N PRO A 25 0.66 4.37 -5.45
CA PRO A 25 0.55 4.77 -4.07
C PRO A 25 -0.61 4.01 -3.39
N PRO A 26 -0.59 3.81 -2.06
CA PRO A 26 -1.56 3.01 -1.33
C PRO A 26 -2.89 3.75 -1.10
N PHE A 27 -3.44 4.37 -2.14
CA PHE A 27 -4.74 5.05 -2.13
C PHE A 27 -5.66 4.42 -3.18
N GLY A 28 -6.11 3.19 -2.93
CA GLY A 28 -7.03 2.49 -3.84
C GLY A 28 -8.32 3.29 -4.08
N SER A 29 -8.73 4.15 -3.16
CA SER A 29 -9.89 5.05 -3.31
C SER A 29 -9.76 6.00 -4.52
N LEU A 30 -8.55 6.38 -4.92
CA LEU A 30 -8.31 7.19 -6.14
C LEU A 30 -8.66 6.42 -7.42
N TYR A 31 -8.65 5.08 -7.35
CA TYR A 31 -8.87 4.15 -8.45
C TYR A 31 -10.15 3.32 -8.29
N GLY A 32 -11.01 3.66 -7.32
CA GLY A 32 -12.24 2.91 -7.04
C GLY A 32 -12.03 1.52 -6.42
N LEU A 33 -10.87 1.27 -5.82
CA LEU A 33 -10.48 -0.01 -5.22
C LEU A 33 -10.52 0.05 -3.68
N PRO A 34 -10.95 -1.03 -3.00
CA PRO A 34 -10.81 -1.12 -1.56
C PRO A 34 -9.32 -1.17 -1.19
N THR A 35 -8.94 -0.43 -0.16
CA THR A 35 -7.57 -0.42 0.36
C THR A 35 -7.52 -1.18 1.67
N TYR A 36 -6.59 -2.11 1.80
CA TYR A 36 -6.33 -2.87 3.03
C TYR A 36 -4.95 -2.50 3.56
N ILE A 37 -4.82 -2.40 4.88
CA ILE A 37 -3.54 -2.19 5.54
C ILE A 37 -3.38 -3.18 6.69
N ASP A 38 -2.15 -3.66 6.87
CA ASP A 38 -1.86 -4.58 7.97
C ASP A 38 -1.82 -3.84 9.32
N ARG A 39 -2.36 -4.49 10.35
CA ARG A 39 -2.45 -3.99 11.72
C ARG A 39 -1.09 -3.66 12.35
N ALA A 40 0.00 -4.28 11.91
CA ALA A 40 1.33 -3.90 12.37
C ALA A 40 1.73 -2.52 11.82
N LEU A 41 1.43 -2.25 10.55
CA LEU A 41 1.76 -0.98 9.91
C LEU A 41 0.90 0.18 10.45
N SER A 42 -0.34 -0.10 10.87
CA SER A 42 -1.21 0.93 11.48
C SER A 42 -0.75 1.44 12.85
N LYS A 43 0.30 0.84 13.42
CA LYS A 43 0.90 1.25 14.70
C LYS A 43 2.15 2.11 14.53
N GLU A 44 2.60 2.33 13.30
CA GLU A 44 3.78 3.16 13.01
C GLU A 44 3.41 4.65 12.95
N ASP A 45 4.32 5.52 13.35
CA ASP A 45 4.09 6.98 13.33
C ASP A 45 3.97 7.51 11.90
N PHE A 46 4.74 6.93 10.99
CA PHE A 46 4.84 7.34 9.59
C PHE A 46 4.80 6.13 8.67
N ILE A 47 4.23 6.34 7.49
CA ILE A 47 4.39 5.43 6.36
C ILE A 47 5.13 6.15 5.22
N VAL A 48 5.85 5.36 4.42
CA VAL A 48 6.55 5.82 3.22
C VAL A 48 6.13 4.93 2.06
N PHE A 49 5.82 5.53 0.93
CA PHE A 49 5.44 4.82 -0.30
C PHE A 49 5.86 5.60 -1.54
N GLU A 50 5.94 4.89 -2.66
CA GLU A 50 6.19 5.45 -4.00
C GLU A 50 5.01 6.30 -4.48
N ALA A 51 5.30 7.37 -5.22
CA ALA A 51 4.32 8.37 -5.67
C ALA A 51 4.16 8.39 -7.20
N GLY A 52 3.97 7.22 -7.82
CA GLY A 52 3.71 7.09 -9.26
C GLY A 52 4.96 7.07 -10.15
N THR A 53 6.14 7.35 -9.61
CA THR A 53 7.43 7.25 -10.31
C THR A 53 8.42 6.40 -9.50
N HIS A 54 9.52 5.97 -10.11
CA HIS A 54 10.59 5.21 -9.41
C HIS A 54 11.57 6.11 -8.65
N THR A 55 11.34 7.42 -8.62
CA THR A 55 12.25 8.41 -8.04
C THR A 55 11.62 9.22 -6.92
N ASP A 56 10.30 9.18 -6.79
CA ASP A 56 9.55 10.03 -5.87
C ASP A 56 8.84 9.18 -4.82
N ALA A 57 9.11 9.49 -3.55
CA ALA A 57 8.45 8.87 -2.41
C ALA A 57 7.83 9.93 -1.50
N ILE A 58 6.68 9.59 -0.91
CA ILE A 58 5.99 10.43 0.07
C ILE A 58 6.14 9.80 1.44
N LYS A 59 6.57 10.60 2.42
CA LYS A 59 6.49 10.27 3.85
C LYS A 59 5.36 11.06 4.47
N LEU A 60 4.40 10.36 5.09
CA LEU A 60 3.34 11.02 5.87
C LEU A 60 3.09 10.34 7.20
N ARG A 61 2.45 11.06 8.12
CA ARG A 61 1.95 10.47 9.37
C ARG A 61 0.89 9.44 9.05
N TYR A 62 0.94 8.27 9.69
CA TYR A 62 -0.08 7.24 9.51
C TYR A 62 -1.49 7.79 9.81
N SER A 63 -1.64 8.64 10.83
CA SER A 63 -2.93 9.26 11.17
C SER A 63 -3.53 10.10 10.03
N ASP A 64 -2.68 10.77 9.25
CA ASP A 64 -3.14 11.54 8.09
C ASP A 64 -3.49 10.62 6.93
N TYR A 65 -2.72 9.53 6.75
CA TYR A 65 -3.02 8.50 5.78
C TYR A 65 -4.37 7.85 6.04
N GLU A 66 -4.61 7.37 7.27
CA GLU A 66 -5.84 6.70 7.67
C GLU A 66 -7.07 7.58 7.42
N ARG A 67 -6.98 8.87 7.75
CA ARG A 67 -8.06 9.83 7.53
C ARG A 67 -8.42 10.01 6.05
N VAL A 68 -7.44 9.92 5.15
CA VAL A 68 -7.64 10.20 3.71
C VAL A 68 -7.91 8.92 2.92
N ALA A 69 -7.14 7.87 3.17
CA ALA A 69 -7.25 6.59 2.48
C ALA A 69 -8.42 5.73 3.02
N SER A 70 -8.82 5.94 4.28
CA SER A 70 -9.86 5.18 4.97
C SER A 70 -9.75 3.66 4.74
N PRO A 71 -8.59 3.03 5.00
CA PRO A 71 -8.35 1.64 4.68
C PRO A 71 -9.06 0.68 5.64
N PHE A 72 -9.28 -0.56 5.21
CA PHE A 72 -9.63 -1.67 6.09
C PHE A 72 -8.38 -2.16 6.82
N ILE A 73 -8.41 -2.11 8.16
CA ILE A 73 -7.29 -2.55 9.00
C ILE A 73 -7.47 -4.02 9.35
N GLU A 74 -6.62 -4.87 8.79
CA GLU A 74 -6.68 -6.33 8.96
C GLU A 74 -5.34 -6.88 9.45
N ASP A 75 -5.31 -8.14 9.91
CA ASP A 75 -4.08 -8.82 10.37
C ASP A 75 -3.75 -9.92 9.36
N PHE A 76 -2.79 -9.67 8.47
CA PHE A 76 -2.47 -10.58 7.37
C PHE A 76 -0.99 -10.64 6.98
N ALA A 77 -0.16 -9.68 7.39
CA ALA A 77 1.26 -9.69 7.12
C ALA A 77 2.03 -10.48 8.18
N ILE A 78 3.00 -11.28 7.73
CA ILE A 78 3.91 -11.99 8.63
C ILE A 78 5.23 -11.24 8.68
N LYS A 79 5.66 -10.85 9.89
CA LYS A 79 6.98 -10.27 10.09
C LYS A 79 8.04 -11.34 9.95
N LEU A 80 8.82 -11.29 8.87
CA LEU A 80 9.98 -12.16 8.69
C LEU A 80 11.05 -11.78 9.70
N GLN A 81 11.33 -12.66 10.67
CA GLN A 81 12.43 -12.46 11.62
C GLN A 81 13.78 -12.73 10.92
N GLY A 82 14.71 -11.78 10.97
CA GLY A 82 16.11 -11.98 10.51
C GLY A 82 16.63 -11.01 9.45
N VAL A 83 15.80 -10.12 8.90
CA VAL A 83 16.31 -9.04 8.03
C VAL A 83 16.90 -7.95 8.92
N ARG A 84 18.23 -7.81 8.93
CA ARG A 84 18.90 -6.69 9.60
C ARG A 84 18.27 -5.39 9.11
N LYS A 85 17.82 -4.54 10.05
CA LYS A 85 17.67 -3.12 9.77
C LYS A 85 19.06 -2.61 9.38
N VAL A 86 19.26 -2.32 8.10
CA VAL A 86 20.40 -1.53 7.62
C VAL A 86 20.28 -0.10 8.12
#